data_AF-A0A4R2NV63-F1
#
_entry.id   AF-A0A4R2NV63-F1
#
_cell.length_a   1.000
_cell.length_b   1.000
_cell.length_c   1.000
_cell.angle_alpha   90.00
_cell.angle_beta   90.00
_cell.angle_gamma   90.00
#
_symmetry.space_group_name_H-M   'P 1'
#
loop_
_entity.id
_entity.type
_entity.pdbx_description
1 polymer ?
#
loop_
_entity_poly.entity_id
_entity_poly.type
_entity_poly.pdbx_seq_one_letter_code
_entity_poly.pdbx_strand_id
1 'polypeptide(L)'
;MENELLSNANNCSFCKNSIDKDVVFCPECGHPENGTDKQRAQFFAKRAMKKNKKIDDENKISSARNILFILSGIMAVLGFIIYSNTDNIIDLAINFFVAFIYLTLAFWSEQKPFIALLIGLILYITIIIVGFLIDPLSIVKGILWKIVIISLLAKGMHSALELKNKENNRF
;
A
#
# COMPACT_ATOMS: atom_id res chain seq x y z
N MET A 1 -60.94 2.75 10.66
CA MET A 1 -60.50 2.29 9.32
C MET A 1 -59.04 1.88 9.44
N GLU A 2 -58.79 0.83 10.21
CA GLU A 2 -57.45 0.34 10.54
C GLU A 2 -57.43 -1.13 10.13
N ASN A 3 -57.24 -1.43 8.84
CA ASN A 3 -57.16 -2.81 8.37
C ASN A 3 -56.54 -2.96 6.96
N GLU A 4 -55.39 -2.34 6.70
CA GLU A 4 -54.58 -2.59 5.48
C GLU A 4 -53.07 -2.75 5.75
N LEU A 5 -52.67 -3.16 6.97
CA LEU A 5 -51.24 -3.31 7.34
C LEU A 5 -50.72 -4.76 7.35
N LEU A 6 -51.34 -5.69 6.60
CA LEU A 6 -50.87 -7.07 6.50
C LEU A 6 -50.06 -7.33 5.21
N SER A 7 -48.74 -7.18 5.39
CA SER A 7 -47.64 -7.91 4.74
C SER A 7 -47.56 -7.90 3.21
N ASN A 8 -47.27 -6.73 2.64
CA ASN A 8 -46.65 -6.65 1.31
C ASN A 8 -45.10 -6.69 1.37
N ALA A 9 -44.56 -7.40 2.37
CA ALA A 9 -43.13 -7.56 2.55
C ALA A 9 -42.62 -8.77 1.75
N ASN A 10 -41.54 -8.59 0.99
CA ASN A 10 -40.72 -9.65 0.42
C ASN A 10 -39.27 -9.48 0.88
N ASN A 11 -38.45 -10.52 0.71
CA ASN A 11 -37.03 -10.44 1.02
C ASN A 11 -36.26 -10.03 -0.23
N CYS A 12 -35.31 -9.11 -0.07
CA CYS A 12 -34.34 -8.79 -1.10
C CYS A 12 -33.62 -10.07 -1.54
N SER A 13 -33.61 -10.36 -2.84
CA SER A 13 -32.95 -11.51 -3.45
C SER A 13 -31.43 -11.49 -3.25
N PHE A 14 -30.87 -10.30 -2.97
CA PHE A 14 -29.45 -10.10 -2.78
C PHE A 14 -29.00 -10.08 -1.30
N CYS A 15 -29.58 -9.21 -0.46
CA CYS A 15 -29.15 -9.05 0.94
C CYS A 15 -30.06 -9.74 1.96
N LYS A 16 -31.19 -10.30 1.53
CA LYS A 16 -32.20 -10.99 2.36
C LYS A 16 -32.92 -10.13 3.41
N ASN A 17 -32.68 -8.82 3.47
CA ASN A 17 -33.48 -7.92 4.30
C ASN A 17 -34.91 -7.81 3.76
N SER A 18 -35.86 -7.60 4.68
CA SER A 18 -37.25 -7.33 4.35
C SER A 18 -37.36 -5.99 3.63
N ILE A 19 -38.03 -6.00 2.49
CA ILE A 19 -38.34 -4.82 1.69
C ILE A 19 -39.82 -4.84 1.32
N ASP A 20 -40.34 -3.69 0.92
CA ASP A 20 -41.68 -3.61 0.36
C ASP A 20 -41.66 -4.10 -1.11
N LYS A 21 -42.70 -4.83 -1.53
CA LYS A 21 -42.74 -5.50 -2.85
C LYS A 21 -42.60 -4.54 -4.03
N ASP A 22 -43.02 -3.28 -3.87
CA ASP A 22 -43.07 -2.31 -4.96
C ASP A 22 -41.80 -1.46 -5.10
N VAL A 23 -40.78 -1.67 -4.25
CA VAL A 23 -39.55 -0.87 -4.34
C VAL A 23 -38.71 -1.26 -5.56
N VAL A 24 -38.27 -0.26 -6.31
CA VAL A 24 -37.35 -0.46 -7.46
C VAL A 24 -35.95 -0.83 -6.98
N PHE A 25 -35.51 -0.25 -5.86
CA PHE A 25 -34.20 -0.49 -5.25
C PHE A 25 -34.38 -0.87 -3.78
N CYS A 26 -33.65 -1.88 -3.33
CA CYS A 26 -33.57 -2.24 -1.92
C CYS A 26 -32.94 -1.08 -1.12
N PRO A 27 -33.58 -0.54 -0.07
CA PRO A 27 -33.05 0.57 0.72
C PRO A 27 -31.78 0.21 1.49
N GLU A 28 -31.61 -1.07 1.81
CA GLU A 28 -30.50 -1.57 2.64
C GLU A 28 -29.21 -1.81 1.85
N CYS A 29 -29.32 -2.44 0.67
CA CYS A 29 -28.15 -2.81 -0.12
C CYS A 29 -28.06 -2.13 -1.49
N GLY A 30 -29.12 -1.45 -1.92
CA GLY A 30 -29.20 -0.79 -3.23
C GLY A 30 -29.42 -1.73 -4.41
N HIS A 31 -29.72 -3.02 -4.18
CA HIS A 31 -30.00 -3.97 -5.25
C HIS A 31 -31.31 -3.63 -5.98
N PRO A 32 -31.32 -3.53 -7.31
CA PRO A 32 -32.52 -3.23 -8.08
C PRO A 32 -33.40 -4.48 -8.28
N GLU A 33 -34.38 -4.68 -7.41
CA GLU A 33 -35.30 -5.82 -7.44
C GLU A 33 -36.29 -5.71 -8.61
N ASN A 34 -37.00 -4.59 -8.70
CA ASN A 34 -37.93 -4.28 -9.78
C ASN A 34 -37.36 -3.28 -10.81
N GLY A 35 -36.03 -3.13 -10.82
CA GLY A 35 -35.33 -2.26 -11.77
C GLY A 35 -35.11 -2.89 -13.15
N THR A 36 -34.70 -2.06 -14.10
CA THR A 36 -34.37 -2.51 -15.46
C THR A 36 -33.11 -3.37 -15.49
N ASP A 37 -32.93 -4.18 -16.55
CA ASP A 37 -31.70 -4.96 -16.76
C ASP A 37 -30.44 -4.08 -16.74
N LYS A 38 -30.55 -2.84 -17.25
CA LYS A 38 -29.48 -1.84 -17.19
C LYS A 38 -29.14 -1.46 -15.76
N GLN A 39 -30.13 -1.27 -14.89
CA GLN A 39 -29.91 -0.95 -13.47
C GLN A 39 -29.28 -2.13 -12.72
N ARG A 40 -29.75 -3.36 -12.97
CA ARG A 40 -29.15 -4.59 -12.43
C ARG A 40 -27.69 -4.74 -12.87
N ALA A 41 -27.41 -4.58 -14.16
CA ALA A 41 -26.05 -4.60 -14.68
C ALA A 41 -25.16 -3.53 -14.03
N GLN A 42 -25.66 -2.30 -13.88
CA GLN A 42 -24.92 -1.22 -13.20
C GLN A 42 -24.61 -1.54 -11.74
N PHE A 43 -25.53 -2.18 -11.01
CA PHE A 43 -25.31 -2.58 -9.62
C PHE A 43 -24.12 -3.57 -9.49
N PHE A 44 -24.14 -4.64 -10.29
CA PHE A 44 -23.07 -5.63 -10.30
C PHE A 44 -21.75 -5.04 -10.81
N ALA A 45 -21.79 -4.19 -11.84
CA ALA A 45 -20.62 -3.50 -12.36
C ALA A 45 -19.98 -2.59 -11.30
N LYS A 46 -20.77 -1.74 -10.62
CA LYS A 46 -20.27 -0.88 -9.52
C LYS A 46 -19.62 -1.69 -8.41
N ARG A 47 -20.21 -2.83 -8.04
CA ARG A 47 -19.67 -3.70 -6.98
C ARG A 47 -18.38 -4.40 -7.41
N ALA A 48 -18.31 -4.89 -8.64
CA ALA A 48 -17.09 -5.45 -9.21
C ALA A 48 -15.97 -4.41 -9.26
N MET A 49 -16.25 -3.19 -9.72
CA MET A 49 -15.30 -2.08 -9.71
C MET A 49 -14.85 -1.72 -8.28
N LYS A 50 -15.77 -1.66 -7.30
CA LYS A 50 -15.43 -1.38 -5.90
C LYS A 50 -14.53 -2.45 -5.29
N LYS A 51 -14.79 -3.73 -5.60
CA LYS A 51 -13.94 -4.86 -5.17
C LYS A 51 -12.55 -4.77 -5.79
N ASN A 52 -12.46 -4.58 -7.11
CA ASN A 52 -11.19 -4.45 -7.81
C ASN A 52 -10.39 -3.25 -7.31
N LYS A 53 -11.06 -2.13 -7.01
CA LYS A 53 -10.42 -0.94 -6.44
C LYS A 53 -9.81 -1.22 -5.06
N LYS A 54 -10.50 -1.96 -4.18
CA LYS A 54 -9.97 -2.34 -2.88
C LYS A 54 -8.71 -3.21 -3.03
N ILE A 55 -8.74 -4.17 -3.94
CA ILE A 55 -7.59 -5.05 -4.23
C ILE A 55 -6.41 -4.25 -4.80
N ASP A 56 -6.65 -3.32 -5.74
CA ASP A 56 -5.62 -2.42 -6.27
C ASP A 56 -4.98 -1.58 -5.16
N ASP A 57 -5.80 -1.04 -4.26
CA ASP A 57 -5.30 -0.21 -3.17
C ASP A 57 -4.44 -1.05 -2.19
N GLU A 58 -4.86 -2.27 -1.83
CA GLU A 58 -4.09 -3.23 -1.00
C GLU A 58 -2.76 -3.69 -1.66
N ASN A 59 -2.77 -3.91 -2.98
CA ASN A 59 -1.58 -4.27 -3.74
C ASN A 59 -0.53 -3.15 -3.74
N LYS A 60 -0.95 -1.89 -3.78
CA LYS A 60 -0.02 -0.74 -3.71
C LYS A 60 0.59 -0.59 -2.32
N ILE A 61 -0.18 -0.82 -1.26
CA ILE A 61 0.33 -0.82 0.12
C ILE A 61 1.37 -1.94 0.29
N SER A 62 1.06 -3.16 -0.14
CA SER A 62 1.97 -4.31 -0.03
C SER A 62 3.23 -4.16 -0.90
N SER A 63 3.13 -3.50 -2.07
CA SER A 63 4.29 -3.16 -2.90
C SER A 63 5.29 -2.24 -2.16
N ALA A 64 4.78 -1.16 -1.55
CA ALA A 64 5.60 -0.24 -0.74
C ALA A 64 6.28 -0.96 0.44
N ARG A 65 5.52 -1.81 1.14
CA ARG A 65 6.02 -2.63 2.24
C ARG A 65 7.13 -3.59 1.81
N ASN A 66 6.92 -4.30 0.71
CA ASN A 66 7.90 -5.28 0.20
C ASN A 66 9.22 -4.61 -0.17
N ILE A 67 9.20 -3.38 -0.69
CA ILE A 67 10.44 -2.65 -1.01
C ILE A 67 11.26 -2.37 0.25
N LEU A 68 10.63 -1.95 1.35
CA LEU A 68 11.33 -1.70 2.62
C LEU A 68 11.91 -3.00 3.22
N PHE A 69 11.18 -4.12 3.12
CA PHE A 69 11.72 -5.44 3.50
C PHE A 69 12.92 -5.85 2.64
N ILE A 70 12.84 -5.65 1.32
CA ILE A 70 13.95 -5.93 0.41
C ILE A 70 15.17 -5.08 0.80
N LEU A 71 14.99 -3.79 1.10
CA LEU A 71 16.09 -2.92 1.52
C LEU A 71 16.69 -3.33 2.87
N SER A 72 15.87 -3.76 3.82
CA SER A 72 16.34 -4.33 5.09
C SER A 72 17.25 -5.53 4.84
N GLY A 73 16.81 -6.47 4.00
CA GLY A 73 17.60 -7.64 3.61
C GLY A 73 18.89 -7.28 2.88
N ILE A 74 18.82 -6.36 1.91
CA ILE A 74 20.00 -5.88 1.17
C ILE A 74 21.01 -5.25 2.12
N MET A 75 20.59 -4.40 3.06
CA MET A 75 21.52 -3.76 4.00
C MET A 75 22.15 -4.75 4.98
N ALA A 76 21.40 -5.73 5.46
CA ALA A 76 21.96 -6.79 6.29
C ALA A 76 23.02 -7.61 5.54
N VAL A 77 22.73 -8.01 4.30
CA VAL A 77 23.66 -8.78 3.46
C VAL A 77 24.90 -7.95 3.10
N LEU A 78 24.72 -6.68 2.70
CA LEU A 78 25.84 -5.79 2.42
C LEU A 78 26.72 -5.56 3.65
N GLY A 79 26.11 -5.36 4.83
CA GLY A 79 26.85 -5.25 6.08
C GLY A 79 27.72 -6.49 6.35
N PHE A 80 27.17 -7.68 6.13
CA PHE A 80 27.91 -8.94 6.30
C PHE A 80 29.05 -9.09 5.28
N ILE A 81 28.81 -8.73 4.01
CA ILE A 81 29.84 -8.75 2.95
C ILE A 81 30.96 -7.76 3.28
N ILE A 82 30.64 -6.54 3.70
CA ILE A 82 31.63 -5.51 4.07
C ILE A 82 32.47 -6.01 5.24
N TYR A 83 31.83 -6.51 6.30
CA TYR A 83 32.52 -7.09 7.45
C TYR A 83 33.49 -8.19 7.04
N SER A 84 33.08 -9.10 6.16
CA SER A 84 33.94 -10.21 5.70
C SER A 84 35.17 -9.74 4.90
N ASN A 85 35.17 -8.50 4.39
CA ASN A 85 36.29 -7.93 3.64
C ASN A 85 37.16 -6.98 4.48
N THR A 86 36.59 -6.32 5.49
CA THR A 86 37.28 -5.30 6.29
C THR A 86 37.56 -5.72 7.73
N ASP A 87 36.96 -6.81 8.20
CA ASP A 87 36.93 -7.28 9.60
C ASP A 87 36.48 -6.20 10.61
N ASN A 88 35.80 -5.15 10.14
CA ASN A 88 35.39 -4.02 10.98
C ASN A 88 33.98 -4.22 11.52
N ILE A 89 33.89 -4.47 12.84
CA ILE A 89 32.61 -4.67 13.53
C ILE A 89 31.72 -3.41 13.52
N ILE A 90 32.31 -2.21 13.43
CA ILE A 90 31.57 -0.95 13.42
C ILE A 90 30.73 -0.84 12.14
N ASP A 91 31.31 -1.21 11.00
CA ASP A 91 30.61 -1.20 9.71
C ASP A 91 29.44 -2.19 9.71
N LEU A 92 29.63 -3.38 10.31
CA LEU A 92 28.56 -4.37 10.49
C LEU A 92 27.42 -3.80 11.34
N ALA A 93 27.75 -3.21 12.49
CA ALA A 93 26.76 -2.66 13.42
C ALA A 93 25.93 -1.54 12.78
N ILE A 94 26.57 -0.63 12.03
CA ILE A 94 25.88 0.46 11.33
C ILE A 94 24.93 -0.11 10.26
N ASN A 95 25.37 -1.05 9.44
CA ASN A 95 24.52 -1.64 8.40
C ASN A 95 23.34 -2.42 8.99
N PHE A 96 23.55 -3.17 10.07
CA PHE A 96 22.46 -3.86 10.77
C PHE A 96 21.48 -2.89 11.43
N PHE A 97 21.97 -1.79 11.99
CA PHE A 97 21.12 -0.75 12.54
C PHE A 97 20.23 -0.11 11.46
N VAL A 98 20.81 0.22 10.30
CA VAL A 98 20.05 0.72 9.15
C VAL A 98 19.05 -0.32 8.64
N ALA A 99 19.45 -1.59 8.54
CA ALA A 99 18.56 -2.69 8.17
C ALA A 99 17.37 -2.80 9.13
N PHE A 100 17.60 -2.62 10.43
CA PHE A 100 16.55 -2.61 11.45
C PHE A 100 15.60 -1.41 11.32
N ILE A 101 16.10 -0.23 10.96
CA ILE A 101 15.26 0.94 10.67
C ILE A 101 14.36 0.65 9.45
N TYR A 102 14.90 0.09 8.37
CA TYR A 102 14.08 -0.29 7.21
C TYR A 102 13.03 -1.34 7.57
N LEU A 103 13.38 -2.30 8.43
CA LEU A 103 12.45 -3.31 8.91
C LEU A 103 11.29 -2.69 9.70
N THR A 104 11.57 -1.78 10.62
CA THR A 104 10.53 -1.07 11.40
C THR A 104 9.67 -0.18 10.51
N LEU A 105 10.27 0.51 9.53
CA LEU A 105 9.52 1.26 8.51
C LEU A 105 8.62 0.34 7.67
N ALA A 106 9.07 -0.87 7.34
CA ALA A 106 8.27 -1.83 6.58
C ALA A 106 6.99 -2.21 7.35
N PHE A 107 7.10 -2.55 8.64
CA PHE A 107 5.93 -2.81 9.48
C PHE A 107 5.02 -1.59 9.62
N TRP A 108 5.59 -0.39 9.78
CA TRP A 108 4.81 0.83 9.92
C TRP A 108 4.11 1.28 8.62
N SER A 109 4.61 0.84 7.46
CA SER A 109 4.07 1.20 6.14
C SER A 109 2.65 0.71 5.90
N GLU A 110 2.13 -0.23 6.70
CA GLU A 110 0.73 -0.69 6.60
C GLU A 110 -0.28 0.43 6.84
N GLN A 111 0.07 1.39 7.71
CA GLN A 111 -0.80 2.52 8.02
C GLN A 111 -0.52 3.72 7.12
N LYS A 112 0.77 4.01 6.84
CA LYS A 112 1.18 5.20 6.09
C LYS A 112 2.32 4.87 5.11
N PRO A 113 2.03 4.19 3.98
CA PRO A 113 3.04 3.68 3.06
C PRO A 113 3.88 4.79 2.44
N PHE A 114 3.26 5.93 2.10
CA PHE A 114 3.95 7.07 1.51
C PHE A 114 4.97 7.68 2.49
N ILE A 115 4.60 7.87 3.76
CA ILE A 115 5.48 8.46 4.77
C ILE A 115 6.64 7.52 5.08
N ALA A 116 6.37 6.22 5.21
CA ALA A 116 7.41 5.22 5.48
C ALA A 116 8.47 5.18 4.36
N LEU A 117 8.04 5.19 3.10
CA LEU A 117 8.95 5.23 1.95
C LEU A 117 9.73 6.55 1.85
N LEU A 118 9.08 7.69 2.13
CA LEU A 118 9.74 8.99 2.13
C LEU A 118 10.87 9.04 3.17
N ILE A 119 10.61 8.56 4.38
CA ILE A 119 11.62 8.47 5.45
C ILE A 119 12.74 7.51 5.04
N GLY A 120 12.40 6.36 4.47
CA GLY A 120 13.37 5.40 3.97
C GLY A 120 14.28 5.97 2.88
N LEU A 121 13.74 6.82 2.01
CA LEU A 121 14.50 7.54 0.98
C LEU A 121 15.42 8.61 1.58
N ILE A 122 14.91 9.42 2.51
CA ILE A 122 15.71 10.44 3.20
C ILE A 122 16.87 9.78 3.94
N LEU A 123 16.61 8.69 4.69
CA LEU A 123 17.62 7.91 5.38
C LEU A 123 18.73 7.44 4.42
N TYR A 124 18.34 6.94 3.25
CA TYR A 124 19.30 6.47 2.25
C TYR A 124 20.18 7.61 1.71
N ILE A 125 19.57 8.76 1.41
CA ILE A 125 20.29 9.94 0.95
C ILE A 125 21.26 10.43 2.03
N THR A 126 20.84 10.44 3.30
CA THR A 126 21.71 10.79 4.43
C THR A 126 22.94 9.89 4.49
N ILE A 127 22.79 8.57 4.32
CA ILE A 127 23.91 7.63 4.31
C ILE A 127 24.88 7.94 3.16
N ILE A 128 24.37 8.25 1.96
CA ILE A 128 25.23 8.63 0.82
C ILE A 128 26.02 9.90 1.13
N ILE A 129 25.38 10.93 1.71
CA ILE A 129 26.02 12.19 2.04
C ILE A 129 27.12 11.96 3.10
N VAL A 130 26.83 11.21 4.15
CA VAL A 130 27.83 10.88 5.19
C VAL A 130 29.01 10.12 4.58
N GLY A 131 28.74 9.13 3.73
CA GLY A 131 29.78 8.38 3.04
C GLY A 131 30.66 9.24 2.12
N PHE A 132 30.07 10.24 1.46
CA PHE A 132 30.81 11.20 0.65
C PHE A 132 31.72 12.11 1.48
N LEU A 133 31.28 12.53 2.66
CA LEU A 133 32.08 13.36 3.57
C LEU A 133 33.31 12.60 4.11
N ILE A 134 33.21 11.29 4.29
CA ILE A 134 34.30 10.44 4.76
C ILE A 134 35.28 10.11 3.63
N ASP A 135 34.76 9.67 2.48
CA ASP A 135 35.55 9.41 1.27
C ASP A 135 34.78 9.90 0.03
N PRO A 136 35.24 10.96 -0.66
CA PRO A 136 34.56 11.47 -1.83
C PRO A 136 34.55 10.47 -3.00
N LEU A 137 35.49 9.52 -3.04
CA LEU A 137 35.48 8.42 -4.02
C LEU A 137 34.38 7.38 -3.74
N SER A 138 33.76 7.40 -2.56
CA SER A 138 32.67 6.49 -2.23
C SER A 138 31.42 6.73 -3.08
N ILE A 139 31.24 7.92 -3.67
CA ILE A 139 30.14 8.18 -4.62
C ILE A 139 30.28 7.29 -5.86
N VAL A 140 31.49 7.18 -6.40
CA VAL A 140 31.78 6.41 -7.63
C VAL A 140 31.78 4.91 -7.33
N LYS A 141 32.30 4.52 -6.17
CA LYS A 141 32.28 3.13 -5.71
C LYS A 141 30.84 2.68 -5.42
N GLY A 142 30.46 1.52 -5.96
CA GLY A 142 29.14 0.95 -5.73
C GLY A 142 27.97 1.74 -6.34
N ILE A 143 28.23 2.62 -7.31
CA ILE A 143 27.20 3.42 -7.98
C ILE A 143 26.05 2.57 -8.54
N LEU A 144 26.36 1.37 -9.04
CA LEU A 144 25.35 0.40 -9.52
C LEU A 144 24.33 0.05 -8.44
N TRP A 145 24.79 -0.31 -7.24
CA TRP A 145 23.92 -0.62 -6.11
C TRP A 145 23.09 0.60 -5.68
N LYS A 146 23.70 1.79 -5.72
CA LYS A 146 23.00 3.02 -5.36
C LYS A 146 21.85 3.34 -6.31
N ILE A 147 22.08 3.17 -7.61
CA ILE A 147 21.04 3.34 -8.64
C ILE A 147 19.92 2.33 -8.41
N VAL A 148 20.24 1.05 -8.17
CA VAL A 148 19.23 0.01 -7.91
C VAL A 148 18.35 0.36 -6.71
N ILE A 149 18.95 0.78 -5.59
CA ILE A 149 18.20 1.16 -4.38
C ILE A 149 17.29 2.36 -4.64
N ILE A 150 17.79 3.40 -5.32
CA ILE A 150 17.00 4.59 -5.66
C ILE A 150 15.84 4.22 -6.59
N SER A 151 16.07 3.38 -7.60
CA SER A 151 15.02 2.93 -8.51
C SER A 151 13.94 2.11 -7.79
N LEU A 152 14.32 1.24 -6.84
CA LEU A 152 13.37 0.51 -6.01
C LEU A 152 12.51 1.47 -5.16
N LEU A 153 13.14 2.42 -4.48
CA LEU A 153 12.45 3.42 -3.66
C LEU A 153 11.53 4.31 -4.50
N ALA A 154 11.99 4.78 -5.67
CA ALA A 154 11.19 5.59 -6.57
C ALA A 154 9.94 4.84 -7.06
N LYS A 155 10.09 3.56 -7.44
CA LYS A 155 8.96 2.71 -7.85
C LYS A 155 7.95 2.52 -6.73
N GLY A 156 8.43 2.27 -5.51
CA GLY A 156 7.57 2.19 -4.33
C GLY A 156 6.83 3.48 -4.05
N MET A 157 7.54 4.61 -4.12
CA MET A 157 7.00 5.92 -3.82
C MET A 157 5.93 6.34 -4.82
N HIS A 158 6.10 6.05 -6.12
CA HIS A 158 5.04 6.28 -7.11
C HIS A 158 3.76 5.51 -6.79
N SER A 159 3.88 4.23 -6.41
CA SER A 159 2.72 3.41 -6.01
C SER A 159 2.02 3.97 -4.78
N ALA A 160 2.78 4.45 -3.79
CA ALA A 160 2.22 5.03 -2.57
C ALA A 160 1.63 6.44 -2.78
N LEU A 161 2.17 7.23 -3.72
CA LEU A 161 1.67 8.56 -4.06
C LEU A 161 0.29 8.48 -4.71
N GLU A 162 0.07 7.50 -5.59
CA GLU A 162 -1.25 7.27 -6.20
C GLU A 162 -2.32 6.97 -5.15
N LEU A 163 -1.99 6.20 -4.11
CA LEU A 163 -2.89 5.94 -2.98
C LEU A 163 -3.23 7.23 -2.22
N LYS A 164 -2.20 8.00 -1.86
CA LYS A 164 -2.38 9.27 -1.13
C LYS A 164 -3.23 10.26 -1.91
N ASN A 165 -3.00 10.40 -3.22
CA ASN A 165 -3.79 11.29 -4.06
C ASN A 165 -5.26 10.84 -4.15
N LYS A 166 -5.51 9.53 -4.23
CA LYS A 166 -6.88 8.98 -4.17
C LYS A 166 -7.57 9.26 -2.83
N GLU A 167 -6.86 9.22 -1.71
CA GLU A 167 -7.43 9.58 -0.40
C GLU A 167 -7.77 11.06 -0.31
N ASN A 168 -6.88 11.93 -0.78
CA ASN A 168 -7.07 13.37 -0.72
C ASN A 168 -8.24 13.86 -1.61
N ASN A 169 -8.51 13.17 -2.72
CA ASN A 169 -9.61 13.47 -3.64
C ASN A 169 -10.98 12.87 -3.21
N ARG A 170 -11.06 12.23 -2.03
CA ARG A 170 -12.34 11.70 -1.48
C ARG A 170 -13.03 12.67 -0.50
N PHE A 171 -12.40 13.81 -0.21
CA PHE A 171 -12.94 14.91 0.59
C PHE A 171 -13.17 16.13 -0.30
#